data_AF-A0AAV5K3K3-F1
#
_entry.id   AF-A0AAV5K3K3-F1
#
_cell.length_a   1.000
_cell.length_b   1.000
_cell.length_c   1.000
_cell.angle_alpha   90.00
_cell.angle_beta   90.00
_cell.angle_gamma   90.00
#
_symmetry.space_group_name_H-M   'P 1'
#
loop_
_entity.id
_entity.type
_entity.pdbx_description
1 polymer ?
#
loop_
_entity_poly.entity_id
_entity_poly.type
_entity_poly.pdbx_seq_one_letter_code
_entity_poly.pdbx_strand_id
1 'polypeptide(L)'
;MKQLAHSYGDLECFKYCEMLLDVQNVFKEPRGGLSGLAEKILGVGLNKTRRNSNWEQRPLSKNQLEYAALDAVVLIHIFRRVNSHSDGHDKVEWKSHIVSHMDNSPKKSKKESKMKK
;
A
#
# COMPACT_ATOMS: atom_id res chain seq x y z
N MET A 1 -4.11 7.46 -0.25
CA MET A 1 -3.97 7.72 -1.70
C MET A 1 -3.80 9.20 -2.05
N LYS A 2 -4.70 10.11 -1.66
CA LYS A 2 -4.58 11.56 -1.95
C LYS A 2 -3.20 12.17 -1.68
N GLN A 3 -2.60 11.88 -0.52
CA GLN A 3 -1.26 12.36 -0.19
C GLN A 3 -0.19 11.83 -1.15
N LEU A 4 -0.26 10.55 -1.54
CA LEU A 4 0.67 9.96 -2.50
C LEU A 4 0.49 10.56 -3.90
N ALA A 5 -0.75 10.73 -4.36
CA ALA A 5 -1.04 11.36 -5.64
C ALA A 5 -0.47 12.80 -5.70
N HIS A 6 -0.59 13.55 -4.60
CA HIS A 6 0.00 14.87 -4.48
C HIS A 6 1.53 14.84 -4.45
N SER A 7 2.15 13.96 -3.66
CA SER A 7 3.61 13.86 -3.52
C SER A 7 4.31 13.35 -4.78
N TYR A 8 3.64 12.49 -5.55
CA TYR A 8 4.21 11.81 -6.71
C TYR A 8 3.63 12.26 -8.05
N GLY A 9 2.91 13.39 -8.07
CA GLY A 9 2.59 14.23 -9.24
C GLY A 9 2.23 13.50 -10.53
N ASP A 10 3.23 13.09 -11.30
CA ASP A 10 3.09 12.50 -12.63
C ASP A 10 2.84 10.99 -12.63
N LEU A 11 2.93 10.33 -11.47
CA LEU A 11 2.67 8.89 -11.35
C LEU A 11 1.16 8.60 -11.32
N GLU A 12 0.64 8.18 -12.46
CA GLU A 12 -0.78 7.85 -12.67
C GLU A 12 -1.28 6.75 -11.72
N CYS A 13 -0.41 5.82 -11.28
CA CYS A 13 -0.78 4.74 -10.36
C CYS A 13 -1.27 5.22 -9.00
N PHE A 14 -0.95 6.46 -8.62
CA PHE A 14 -1.47 7.08 -7.39
C PHE A 14 -2.71 7.94 -7.64
N LYS A 15 -3.01 8.33 -8.89
CA LYS A 15 -4.22 9.08 -9.28
C LYS A 15 -5.40 8.16 -9.54
N TYR A 16 -5.12 6.99 -10.13
CA TYR A 16 -6.11 6.00 -10.51
C TYR A 16 -5.70 4.65 -9.94
N CYS A 17 -6.46 4.17 -8.96
CA CYS A 17 -6.27 2.85 -8.38
C CYS A 17 -7.63 2.19 -8.22
N GLU A 18 -7.80 1.04 -8.86
CA GLU A 18 -8.97 0.19 -8.73
C GLU A 18 -8.63 -0.99 -7.81
N MET A 19 -9.64 -1.48 -7.08
CA MET A 19 -9.52 -2.65 -6.22
C MET A 19 -8.51 -2.52 -5.07
N LEU A 20 -8.47 -1.36 -4.41
CA LEU A 20 -7.62 -1.17 -3.22
C LEU A 20 -8.32 -1.69 -1.97
N LEU A 21 -7.78 -2.72 -1.32
CA LEU A 21 -8.26 -3.16 -0.02
C LEU A 21 -7.64 -2.29 1.09
N ASP A 22 -8.46 -1.49 1.76
CA ASP A 22 -8.01 -0.72 2.93
C ASP A 22 -8.03 -1.59 4.19
N VAL A 23 -6.93 -2.33 4.39
CA VAL A 23 -6.81 -3.28 5.51
C VAL A 23 -6.84 -2.56 6.87
N GLN A 24 -6.43 -1.29 6.95
CA GLN A 24 -6.53 -0.52 8.18
C GLN A 24 -7.98 -0.27 8.56
N ASN A 25 -8.83 0.11 7.61
CA ASN A 25 -10.26 0.27 7.85
C ASN A 25 -10.94 -1.07 8.16
N VAL A 26 -10.56 -2.16 7.48
CA VAL A 26 -11.08 -3.53 7.76
C VAL A 26 -10.95 -3.88 9.24
N PHE A 27 -9.82 -3.55 9.87
CA PHE A 27 -9.54 -3.87 11.28
C PHE A 27 -9.72 -2.67 12.23
N LYS A 28 -10.27 -1.55 11.76
CA LYS A 28 -10.42 -0.28 12.51
C LYS A 28 -9.12 0.15 13.19
N GLU A 29 -7.99 -0.03 12.52
CA GLU A 29 -6.65 0.21 13.04
C GLU A 29 -5.99 1.36 12.26
N PRO A 30 -6.15 2.62 12.70
CA PRO A 30 -5.72 3.78 11.92
C PRO A 30 -4.20 3.99 11.88
N ARG A 31 -3.44 3.18 12.63
CA ARG A 31 -1.99 3.34 12.81
C ARG A 31 -1.29 1.99 12.75
N GLY A 32 -0.06 2.00 12.24
CA GLY A 32 0.79 0.81 12.21
C GLY A 32 1.36 0.52 10.83
N GLY A 33 2.39 -0.32 10.79
CA GLY A 33 3.03 -0.78 9.56
C GLY A 33 2.77 -2.25 9.30
N LEU A 34 3.23 -2.73 8.15
CA LEU A 34 3.04 -4.10 7.68
C LEU A 34 3.40 -5.17 8.73
N SER A 35 4.49 -4.98 9.47
CA SER A 35 4.89 -5.92 10.53
C SER A 35 3.86 -6.04 11.66
N GLY A 36 3.25 -4.94 12.11
CA GLY A 36 2.25 -4.99 13.18
C GLY A 36 0.94 -5.61 12.68
N LEU A 37 0.61 -5.35 11.41
CA LEU A 37 -0.52 -5.96 10.74
C LEU A 37 -0.34 -7.48 10.58
N ALA A 38 0.86 -7.91 10.16
CA ALA A 38 1.22 -9.32 10.07
C ALA A 38 1.12 -10.02 11.43
N GLU A 39 1.62 -9.40 12.50
CA GLU A 39 1.52 -9.93 13.85
C GLU A 39 0.05 -10.10 14.30
N LYS A 40 -0.80 -9.09 14.05
CA LYS A 40 -2.22 -9.13 14.41
C LYS A 40 -3.01 -10.21 13.66
N ILE A 41 -2.77 -10.36 12.35
CA ILE A 41 -3.58 -11.22 11.47
C ILE A 41 -3.03 -12.66 11.40
N LEU A 42 -1.70 -12.79 11.36
CA LEU A 42 -1.01 -14.06 11.16
C LEU A 42 -0.39 -14.60 12.46
N GLY A 43 -0.33 -13.81 13.53
CA GLY A 43 0.31 -14.18 14.79
C GLY A 43 1.83 -14.04 14.78
N VAL A 44 2.42 -13.52 13.70
CA VAL A 44 3.88 -13.38 13.55
C VAL A 44 4.24 -12.05 12.88
N GLY A 45 5.16 -11.32 13.50
CA GLY A 45 5.68 -10.07 12.96
C GLY A 45 6.80 -10.29 11.94
N LEU A 46 6.98 -9.32 11.04
CA LEU A 46 8.11 -9.31 10.10
C LEU A 46 9.41 -8.84 10.77
N ASN A 47 10.53 -9.40 10.32
CA ASN A 47 11.87 -8.94 10.70
C ASN A 47 12.15 -7.55 10.07
N LYS A 48 12.41 -6.53 10.89
CA LYS A 48 12.60 -5.13 10.44
C LYS A 48 14.05 -4.73 10.17
N THR A 49 15.02 -5.62 10.43
CA THR A 49 16.44 -5.27 10.54
C THR A 49 17.06 -4.78 9.22
N ARG A 50 16.44 -5.04 8.06
CA ARG A 50 16.96 -4.68 6.74
C ARG A 50 16.23 -3.52 6.05
N ARG A 51 15.20 -2.95 6.67
CA ARG A 51 14.40 -1.85 6.09
C ARG A 51 15.25 -0.64 5.69
N ASN A 52 16.27 -0.31 6.49
CA ASN A 52 17.15 0.84 6.29
C ASN A 52 18.52 0.46 5.69
N SER A 53 18.58 -0.62 4.88
CA SER A 53 19.80 -1.00 4.15
C SER A 53 20.04 -0.12 2.91
N ASN A 54 21.24 -0.15 2.33
CA ASN A 54 21.54 0.55 1.08
C ASN A 54 20.86 -0.17 -0.10
N TRP A 55 19.65 0.27 -0.49
CA TRP A 55 18.89 -0.28 -1.61
C TRP A 55 19.38 0.15 -3.00
N GLU A 56 20.30 1.12 -3.07
CA GLU A 56 20.95 1.54 -4.31
C GLU A 56 22.15 0.66 -4.67
N GLN A 57 22.71 -0.08 -3.69
CA GLN A 57 23.82 -1.01 -3.90
C GLN A 57 23.50 -2.06 -4.98
N ARG A 58 24.48 -2.36 -5.84
CA ARG A 58 24.41 -3.50 -6.77
C ARG A 58 25.68 -4.37 -6.71
N PRO A 59 25.54 -5.72 -6.75
CA PRO A 59 24.27 -6.45 -6.64
C PRO A 59 23.64 -6.31 -5.25
N LEU A 60 22.33 -6.55 -5.16
CA LEU A 60 21.65 -6.63 -3.86
C LEU A 60 22.18 -7.85 -3.08
N SER A 61 22.29 -7.71 -1.76
CA SER A 61 22.66 -8.83 -0.90
C SER A 61 21.53 -9.86 -0.78
N LYS A 62 21.87 -11.12 -0.47
CA LYS A 62 20.89 -12.17 -0.21
C LYS A 62 19.84 -11.75 0.83
N ASN A 63 20.28 -11.11 1.91
CA ASN A 63 19.39 -10.65 2.98
C ASN A 63 18.42 -9.54 2.53
N GLN A 64 18.81 -8.69 1.58
CA GLN A 64 17.90 -7.68 0.99
C GLN A 64 16.86 -8.34 0.09
N LEU A 65 17.27 -9.32 -0.72
CA LEU A 65 16.34 -10.10 -1.55
C LEU A 65 15.32 -10.85 -0.68
N GLU A 66 15.78 -11.52 0.37
CA GLU A 66 14.92 -12.21 1.33
C GLU A 66 13.94 -11.26 2.01
N TYR A 67 14.42 -10.10 2.48
CA TYR A 67 13.57 -9.08 3.10
C TYR A 67 12.50 -8.56 2.12
N ALA A 68 12.89 -8.21 0.89
CA ALA A 68 11.95 -7.72 -0.12
C ALA A 68 10.91 -8.79 -0.51
N ALA A 69 11.33 -10.04 -0.62
CA ALA A 69 10.43 -11.16 -0.90
C ALA A 69 9.42 -11.37 0.23
N LEU A 70 9.86 -11.29 1.49
CA LEU A 70 8.99 -11.43 2.66
C LEU A 70 7.94 -10.31 2.73
N ASP A 71 8.33 -9.05 2.49
CA ASP A 71 7.41 -7.91 2.45
C ASP A 71 6.30 -8.09 1.38
N ALA A 72 6.61 -8.75 0.26
CA ALA A 72 5.62 -9.06 -0.77
C ALA A 72 4.74 -10.27 -0.42
N VAL A 73 5.34 -11.38 0.00
CA VAL A 73 4.63 -12.66 0.26
C VAL A 73 3.64 -12.53 1.42
N VAL A 74 3.97 -11.78 2.46
CA VAL A 74 3.08 -11.62 3.62
C VAL A 74 1.73 -11.00 3.24
N LEU A 75 1.69 -10.14 2.21
CA LEU A 75 0.47 -9.48 1.77
C LEU A 75 -0.55 -10.50 1.24
N ILE A 76 -0.09 -11.54 0.55
CA ILE A 76 -0.92 -12.63 0.05
C ILE A 76 -1.54 -13.41 1.23
N HIS A 77 -0.73 -13.71 2.25
CA HIS A 77 -1.21 -14.40 3.45
C HIS A 77 -2.22 -13.56 4.23
N ILE A 78 -1.94 -12.28 4.40
CA ILE A 78 -2.87 -11.32 5.02
C ILE A 78 -4.19 -11.29 4.24
N PHE A 79 -4.13 -11.12 2.92
CA PHE A 79 -5.33 -11.05 2.08
C PHE A 79 -6.19 -12.33 2.18
N ARG A 80 -5.56 -13.50 2.06
CA ARG A 80 -6.25 -14.79 2.20
C ARG A 80 -6.92 -14.90 3.57
N ARG A 81 -6.22 -14.50 4.62
CA ARG A 81 -6.72 -14.57 5.99
C ARG A 81 -7.88 -13.60 6.20
N VAL A 82 -7.81 -12.37 5.69
CA VAL A 82 -8.92 -11.41 5.71
C VAL A 82 -10.15 -11.99 4.99
N ASN A 83 -9.95 -12.65 3.86
CA ASN A 83 -11.04 -13.25 3.09
C ASN A 83 -11.66 -14.48 3.79
N SER A 84 -10.87 -15.29 4.50
CA SER A 84 -11.34 -16.51 5.18
C SER A 84 -11.99 -16.29 6.54
N HIS A 85 -11.84 -15.13 7.19
CA HIS A 85 -12.51 -14.83 8.47
C HIS A 85 -14.03 -14.54 8.32
N SER A 86 -14.64 -14.83 7.17
CA SER A 86 -16.08 -14.71 6.95
C SER A 86 -16.93 -15.76 7.69
N ASP A 87 -16.29 -16.76 8.30
CA ASP A 87 -16.98 -17.99 8.73
C ASP A 87 -17.11 -18.15 10.26
N GLY A 88 -16.75 -17.13 11.06
CA GLY A 88 -16.83 -17.21 12.52
C GLY A 88 -17.12 -15.87 13.22
N HIS A 89 -18.31 -15.78 13.80
CA HIS A 89 -18.84 -14.85 14.82
C HIS A 89 -18.73 -13.31 14.68
N ASP A 90 -17.87 -12.78 13.82
CA ASP A 90 -17.92 -11.38 13.38
C ASP A 90 -17.54 -11.37 11.90
N LYS A 91 -18.57 -11.43 11.04
CA LYS A 91 -18.40 -11.44 9.59
C LYS A 91 -17.86 -10.08 9.16
N VAL A 92 -16.55 -9.90 9.18
CA VAL A 92 -15.90 -8.71 8.64
C VAL A 92 -16.16 -8.70 7.13
N GLU A 93 -17.07 -7.84 6.70
CA GLU A 93 -17.39 -7.63 5.29
C GLU A 93 -16.27 -6.86 4.61
N TRP A 94 -15.13 -7.51 4.41
CA TRP A 94 -13.92 -6.90 3.84
C TRP A 94 -14.16 -6.30 2.44
N LYS A 95 -15.16 -6.81 1.70
CA LYS A 95 -15.53 -6.29 0.37
C LYS A 95 -16.02 -4.84 0.41
N SER A 96 -16.66 -4.40 1.49
CA SER A 96 -17.09 -3.00 1.64
C SER A 96 -15.92 -2.04 1.84
N HIS A 97 -14.72 -2.57 2.09
CA HIS A 97 -13.47 -1.84 2.27
C HIS A 97 -12.58 -1.90 1.01
N ILE A 98 -13.07 -2.51 -0.07
CA ILE A 98 -12.47 -2.32 -1.40
C ILE A 98 -12.89 -0.95 -1.89
N VAL A 99 -11.92 -0.06 -2.06
CA VAL A 99 -12.13 1.30 -2.53
C VAL A 99 -11.53 1.49 -3.90
N SER A 100 -12.13 2.38 -4.69
CA SER A 100 -11.49 2.97 -5.86
C SER A 100 -11.03 4.37 -5.53
N HIS A 101 -9.87 4.76 -6.05
CA HIS A 101 -9.40 6.13 -6.01
C HIS A 101 -9.29 6.67 -7.43
N MET A 102 -10.00 7.76 -7.68
CA MET A 102 -9.88 8.56 -8.90
C MET A 102 -9.68 10.01 -8.49
N ASP A 103 -8.58 10.63 -8.90
CA ASP A 103 -8.35 12.04 -8.68
C ASP A 103 -9.14 12.87 -9.72
N ASN A 104 -10.21 13.51 -9.27
CA ASN A 104 -11.04 14.43 -10.08
C ASN A 104 -10.44 15.83 -10.07
N SER A 105 -9.16 15.98 -10.40
CA SER A 105 -8.56 17.30 -10.51
C SER A 105 -9.07 17.99 -11.80
N PRO A 106 -9.61 19.23 -11.71
CA PRO A 106 -10.04 19.95 -12.90
C PRO A 106 -8.81 20.25 -13.76
N LYS A 107 -8.87 19.82 -15.04
CA LYS A 107 -7.82 20.09 -16.03
C LYS A 107 -7.56 21.61 -16.10
N LYS A 108 -6.46 22.09 -15.51
CA LYS A 108 -5.99 23.46 -15.74
C LYS A 108 -5.63 23.57 -17.23
N SER A 109 -6.40 24.37 -17.96
CA SER A 109 -6.08 24.79 -19.31
C SER A 109 -4.72 25.50 -19.32
N LYS A 110 -3.75 24.94 -20.05
CA LYS A 110 -2.47 25.59 -20.32
C LYS A 110 -2.74 26.91 -21.05
N LYS A 111 -2.28 28.03 -20.47
CA LYS A 111 -1.99 29.26 -21.21
C LYS A 111 -0.47 29.46 -21.20
N GLU A 112 0.21 28.79 -22.12
CA GLU A 112 1.42 29.33 -22.78
C GLU A 112 0.90 30.25 -23.89
N SER A 113 1.42 31.43 -24.20
CA SER A 113 2.79 31.96 -24.11
C SER A 113 2.74 33.46 -24.43
N LYS A 114 3.68 34.25 -23.88
CA LYS A 114 4.70 34.97 -24.67
C LYS A 114 5.53 35.89 -23.77
N MET A 115 6.79 35.50 -23.64
CA MET A 115 7.91 36.39 -23.34
C MET A 115 8.56 36.80 -24.68
N LYS A 116 9.28 37.94 -24.66
CA LYS A 116 10.03 38.66 -25.73
C LYS A 116 9.21 39.85 -26.26
N LYS A 117 9.64 41.10 -26.09
CA LYS A 117 11.01 41.65 -26.16
C LYS A 117 11.15 42.86 -25.22
#